data_AF-A0A0F9GAK5-F1
#
_entry.id   AF-A0A0F9GAK5-F1
#
_cell.length_a   1.000
_cell.length_b   1.000
_cell.length_c   1.000
_cell.angle_alpha   90.00
_cell.angle_beta   90.00
_cell.angle_gamma   90.00
#
_symmetry.space_group_name_H-M   'P 1'
#
loop_
_entity.id
_entity.type
_entity.pdbx_description
1 polymer ?
#
loop_
_entity_poly.entity_id
_entity_poly.type
_entity_poly.pdbx_seq_one_letter_code
_entity_poly.pdbx_strand_id
1 'polypeptide(L)' 'MINLIGWIGNLFFVLGALFLAKKWIAGWWMQILGNLCYVAFAILMGLNGGSLLALSVLLTIINYYGLKKWRNSEWVEIQ' A
#
# COMPACT_ATOMS: atom_id res chain seq x y z
N MET A 1 20.65 -6.26 1.56
CA MET A 1 19.89 -5.29 2.38
C MET A 1 18.79 -4.60 1.55
N ILE A 2 19.08 -4.04 0.38
CA ILE A 2 18.07 -3.41 -0.50
C ILE A 2 16.88 -4.35 -0.80
N ASN A 3 17.16 -5.60 -1.17
CA ASN A 3 16.11 -6.60 -1.43
C ASN A 3 15.19 -6.90 -0.23
N LEU A 4 15.68 -6.76 1.01
CA LEU A 4 14.86 -7.01 2.21
C LEU A 4 13.72 -6.00 2.31
N ILE A 5 13.96 -4.73 1.95
CA ILE A 5 12.93 -3.67 1.96
C ILE A 5 11.85 -3.98 0.93
N GLY A 6 12.24 -4.45 -0.26
CA GLY A 6 11.30 -4.91 -1.29
C GLY A 6 10.44 -6.08 -0.81
N TRP A 7 11.03 -7.06 -0.13
CA TRP A 7 10.29 -8.19 0.46
C TRP A 7 9.35 -7.78 1.58
N ILE A 8 9.75 -6.84 2.44
CA ILE A 8 8.87 -6.25 3.46
C ILE A 8 7.69 -5.53 2.79
N GLY A 9 7.95 -4.77 1.71
CA GLY A 9 6.92 -4.16 0.88
C GLY A 9 5.91 -5.18 0.32
N ASN A 10 6.41 -6.28 -0.27
CA ASN A 10 5.58 -7.39 -0.75
C ASN A 10 4.69 -7.97 0.38
N LEU A 11 5.27 -8.20 1.57
CA LEU A 11 4.54 -8.76 2.71
C LEU A 11 3.37 -7.85 3.13
N PHE A 12 3.62 -6.55 3.26
CA PHE A 12 2.57 -5.58 3.57
C PHE A 12 1.51 -5.51 2.46
N PHE A 13 1.90 -5.64 1.20
CA PHE A 13 0.97 -5.64 0.08
C PHE A 13 0.03 -6.85 0.10
N VAL A 14 0.58 -8.04 0.35
CA VAL A 14 -0.20 -9.29 0.45
C VAL A 14 -1.13 -9.26 1.66
N LEU A 15 -0.62 -8.87 2.84
CA LEU A 15 -1.45 -8.74 4.05
C LEU A 15 -2.54 -7.66 3.88
N GLY A 16 -2.19 -6.55 3.23
CA GLY A 16 -3.12 -5.48 2.90
C GLY A 16 -4.26 -5.96 1.99
N ALA A 17 -3.94 -6.69 0.93
CA ALA A 17 -4.93 -7.31 0.05
C ALA A 17 -5.82 -8.32 0.79
N LEU A 18 -5.25 -9.16 1.65
CA LEU A 18 -6.00 -10.12 2.47
C LEU A 18 -6.97 -9.41 3.43
N PHE A 19 -6.56 -8.32 4.06
CA PHE A 19 -7.40 -7.56 4.97
C PHE A 19 -8.49 -6.78 4.23
N LEU A 20 -8.18 -6.22 3.06
CA LEU A 20 -9.19 -5.59 2.20
C LEU A 20 -10.23 -6.59 1.71
N ALA A 21 -9.82 -7.81 1.36
CA ALA A 21 -10.75 -8.90 1.01
C ALA A 21 -11.70 -9.26 2.17
N LYS A 22 -11.22 -9.15 3.42
CA LYS A 22 -12.04 -9.29 4.63
C LYS A 22 -12.80 -8.03 5.03
N LYS A 23 -12.78 -6.97 4.20
CA LYS A 23 -13.38 -5.66 4.49
C LYS A 23 -12.82 -4.96 5.74
N TRP A 24 -11.59 -5.28 6.15
CA TRP A 24 -10.95 -4.68 7.31
C TRP A 24 -10.21 -3.40 6.93
N ILE A 25 -10.47 -2.31 7.66
CA ILE A 25 -9.83 -1.00 7.41
C ILE A 25 -8.30 -1.04 7.53
N ALA A 26 -7.77 -1.97 8.34
CA ALA A 26 -6.34 -2.23 8.47
C ALA A 26 -5.68 -2.59 7.12
N GLY A 27 -6.44 -3.13 6.16
CA GLY A 27 -5.94 -3.43 4.82
C GLY A 27 -5.47 -2.18 4.07
N TRP A 28 -6.18 -1.06 4.20
CA TRP A 28 -5.75 0.22 3.60
C TRP A 28 -4.44 0.71 4.21
N TRP A 29 -4.30 0.62 5.53
CA TRP A 29 -3.06 1.01 6.22
C TRP A 29 -1.87 0.15 5.79
N MET A 30 -2.07 -1.16 5.67
CA MET A 30 -1.04 -2.07 5.18
C MET A 30 -0.64 -1.79 3.73
N GLN A 31 -1.61 -1.49 2.85
CA GLN A 31 -1.30 -1.07 1.47
C GLN A 31 -0.49 0.22 1.41
N ILE A 32 -0.80 1.21 2.26
CA ILE A 32 -0.03 2.46 2.37
C ILE A 32 1.40 2.14 2.83
N LEU A 33 1.56 1.37 3.91
CA LEU A 33 2.89 0.98 4.41
C LEU A 33 3.71 0.21 3.36
N GLY A 34 3.08 -0.73 2.64
CA GLY A 34 3.72 -1.46 1.56
C GLY A 34 4.21 -0.54 0.43
N ASN A 35 3.39 0.42 0.02
CA ASN A 35 3.81 1.42 -0.98
C ASN A 35 4.94 2.32 -0.48
N LEU A 36 4.94 2.73 0.79
CA LEU A 36 6.04 3.49 1.38
C LEU A 36 7.35 2.69 1.38
N CYS A 37 7.29 1.38 1.67
CA CYS A 37 8.45 0.49 1.51
C CYS A 37 8.94 0.45 0.06
N TYR A 38 8.04 0.40 -0.92
CA TYR A 38 8.44 0.43 -2.34
C TYR A 38 8.99 1.79 -2.78
N VAL A 39 8.49 2.90 -2.24
CA VAL A 39 9.09 4.23 -2.48
C VAL A 39 10.53 4.24 -1.97
N ALA A 40 10.77 3.79 -0.74
CA ALA A 40 12.13 3.68 -0.20
C ALA A 40 13.01 2.73 -1.03
N PHE A 41 12.48 1.57 -1.41
CA PHE A 41 13.18 0.61 -2.26
C PHE A 41 13.53 1.19 -3.64
N ALA A 42 12.60 1.90 -4.28
CA ALA A 42 12.81 2.52 -5.58
C ALA A 42 13.86 3.64 -5.54
N ILE A 43 13.89 4.45 -4.48
CA ILE A 43 14.94 5.47 -4.26
C ILE A 43 16.30 4.78 -4.12
N LEU A 44 16.39 3.68 -3.37
CA LEU A 44 17.63 2.92 -3.20
C LEU A 44 18.12 2.23 -4.48
N MET A 45 17.23 1.97 -5.45
CA MET A 45 17.58 1.43 -6.77
C MET A 45 18.08 2.50 -7.77
N GLY A 46 17.98 3.80 -7.43
CA GLY A 46 18.41 4.88 -8.31
C GLY A 46 17.67 4.90 -9.65
N LEU A 47 18.41 5.00 -10.76
CA LEU A 47 17.85 5.14 -12.12
C LEU A 47 16.97 3.96 -12.55
N ASN A 48 17.15 2.77 -11.96
CA ASN A 48 16.36 1.58 -12.27
C ASN A 48 14.98 1.56 -11.59
N GLY A 49 14.73 2.47 -10.63
CA GLY A 49 13.51 2.48 -9.82
C GLY A 49 12.44 3.48 -10.27
N GLY A 50 12.65 4.25 -11.33
CA GLY A 50 11.79 5.39 -11.67
C GLY A 50 10.31 5.04 -11.86
N SER A 51 10.01 3.96 -12.58
CA SER A 51 8.62 3.51 -12.79
C SER A 51 7.96 3.03 -11.50
N LEU A 52 8.70 2.28 -10.67
CA LEU A 52 8.22 1.80 -9.37
C LEU A 52 7.95 2.97 -8.42
N LEU A 53 8.85 3.96 -8.38
CA LEU A 53 8.69 5.16 -7.56
C LEU A 53 7.40 5.90 -7.91
N ALA A 54 7.18 6.19 -9.19
CA ALA A 54 5.98 6.88 -9.66
C ALA A 54 4.71 6.10 -9.31
N LEU A 55 4.71 4.80 -9.56
CA LEU A 55 3.57 3.93 -9.26
C LEU A 55 3.27 3.89 -7.75
N SER A 56 4.27 3.67 -6.91
CA SER A 56 4.09 3.57 -5.46
C SER A 56 3.63 4.88 -4.82
N VAL A 57 4.08 6.03 -5.33
CA VAL A 57 3.57 7.34 -4.89
C VAL A 57 2.09 7.49 -5.24
N LEU A 58 1.71 7.19 -6.50
CA LEU A 58 0.30 7.27 -6.93
C LEU A 58 -0.59 6.32 -6.13
N LEU A 59 -0.16 5.08 -5.93
CA LEU A 59 -0.90 4.10 -5.15
C LEU A 59 -0.99 4.49 -3.66
N THR A 60 0.00 5.17 -3.10
CA THR A 60 -0.08 5.72 -1.74
C THR A 60 -1.22 6.73 -1.63
N ILE A 61 -1.31 7.66 -2.59
CA ILE A 61 -2.36 8.68 -2.64
C ILE A 61 -3.75 8.02 -2.82
N ILE A 62 -3.85 7.06 -3.75
CA ILE A 62 -5.10 6.32 -4.00
C ILE A 62 -5.53 5.55 -2.75
N ASN A 63 -4.62 4.83 -2.10
CA ASN A 63 -4.93 4.09 -0.87
C ASN A 63 -5.31 5.02 0.29
N TYR A 64 -4.68 6.19 0.40
CA TYR A 64 -5.07 7.20 1.38
C TYR A 64 -6.48 7.75 1.11
N TYR A 65 -6.82 8.03 -0.14
CA TYR A 65 -8.18 8.43 -0.51
C TYR A 65 -9.19 7.30 -0.25
N GLY A 66 -8.83 6.05 -0.59
CA GLY A 66 -9.60 4.85 -0.28
C GLY A 66 -9.87 4.70 1.21
N LEU A 67 -8.85 4.88 2.06
CA LEU A 67 -8.96 4.90 3.51
C LEU A 67 -9.91 5.99 4.00
N LYS A 68 -9.75 7.23 3.52
CA LYS A 68 -10.61 8.36 3.93
C LYS A 68 -12.07 8.09 3.56
N LYS A 69 -12.31 7.59 2.34
CA LYS A 69 -13.64 7.22 1.88
C LYS A 69 -14.20 6.06 2.70
N TRP A 70 -13.41 5.01 2.96
CA TRP A 70 -13.82 3.86 3.76
C TRP A 70 -14.13 4.20 5.22
N ARG A 71 -13.45 5.20 5.79
CA ARG A 71 -13.73 5.66 7.16
C ARG A 71 -14.99 6.52 7.24
N ASN A 72 -15.26 7.31 6.20
CA ASN A 72 -16.42 8.20 6.15
C ASN A 72 -17.68 7.48 5.63
N SER A 73 -17.49 6.42 4.86
CA SER A 73 -18.52 5.44 4.56
C SER A 73 -18.52 4.46 5.72
N GLU A 74 -19.43 4.66 6.67
CA GLU A 74 -20.15 3.49 7.18
C GLU A 74 -20.51 2.68 5.92
N TRP A 75 -19.81 1.59 5.65
CA TRP A 75 -20.39 0.54 4.82
C TRP A 75 -21.47 -0.05 5.70
N VAL A 76 -22.57 0.70 5.73
CA VAL A 76 -23.94 0.31 6.02
C VAL A 76 -24.06 -1.15 5.65
N GLU A 77 -24.29 -1.97 6.67
CA GLU A 77 -25.23 -3.07 6.61
C GLU A 77 -25.45 -3.62 5.19
N ILE A 78 -24.50 -4.40 4.70
CA ILE A 78 -24.84 -5.50 3.81
C ILE A 78 -24.25 -6.74 4.47
N GLN A 79 -24.82 -7.07 5.63
CA GLN A 79 -25.42 -8.37 5.94
C GLN A 79 -26.15 -8.29 7.28
#